data_AF-A0A5P0ZZQ8-F1
#
_entry.id   AF-A0A5P0ZZQ8-F1
#
_cell.length_a   1.000
_cell.length_b   1.000
_cell.length_c   1.000
_cell.angle_alpha   90.00
_cell.angle_beta   90.00
_cell.angle_gamma   90.00
#
_symmetry.space_group_name_H-M   'P 1'
#
loop_
_entity.id
_entity.type
_entity.pdbx_description
1 polymer ?
#
loop_
_entity_poly.entity_id
_entity_poly.type
_entity_poly.pdbx_seq_one_letter_code
_entity_poly.pdbx_strand_id
1 'polypeptide(L)'
;MKMKRSFLLITILTFFLTFLLLFIPNHPVLAETVSSSASTATTSPPGGTDDTATTNVSSVIPVTGLTVNDGTITDLNGKSVKPSDNLYFWLNYHVNYNWSIPDGIQVKSGDTANFKLPNSLVAYEDSSLPIYNSQGVVVGNATIKSDASNGTITFNDAFSTANTSRLGTLSILTKGTSWT
;
A
#
# COMPACT_ATOMS: atom_id res chain seq x y z
N MET A 1 -20.85 49.38 2.75
CA MET A 1 -19.57 48.95 2.16
C MET A 1 -19.22 47.58 2.72
N LYS A 2 -19.31 46.51 1.92
CA LYS A 2 -19.17 45.10 2.37
C LYS A 2 -17.94 44.52 1.67
N MET A 3 -16.83 44.38 2.38
CA MET A 3 -15.55 44.00 1.77
C MET A 3 -15.33 42.47 1.78
N LYS A 4 -14.66 42.03 0.72
CA LYS A 4 -14.46 40.69 0.15
C LYS A 4 -13.75 39.71 1.10
N ARG A 5 -14.30 38.51 1.31
CA ARG A 5 -13.65 37.39 2.04
C ARG A 5 -12.68 36.57 1.17
N SER A 6 -12.06 37.17 0.16
CA SER A 6 -11.24 36.48 -0.85
C SER A 6 -9.73 36.74 -0.71
N PHE A 7 -9.22 36.93 0.51
CA PHE A 7 -7.79 37.21 0.72
C PHE A 7 -7.07 36.33 1.74
N LEU A 8 -7.73 35.30 2.30
CA LEU A 8 -7.09 34.42 3.30
C LEU A 8 -6.61 33.06 2.75
N LEU A 9 -7.06 32.63 1.57
CA LEU A 9 -6.64 31.35 0.97
C LEU A 9 -5.37 31.44 0.11
N ILE A 10 -5.03 32.63 -0.41
CA ILE A 10 -3.87 32.80 -1.30
C ILE A 10 -2.54 32.81 -0.54
N THR A 11 -2.53 33.18 0.75
CA THR A 11 -1.30 33.22 1.55
C THR A 11 -0.84 31.84 2.02
N ILE A 12 -1.74 30.86 2.16
CA ILE A 12 -1.38 29.50 2.62
C ILE A 12 -0.81 28.68 1.46
N LEU A 13 -1.28 28.91 0.22
CA LEU A 13 -0.78 28.21 -0.97
C LEU A 13 0.63 28.67 -1.39
N THR A 14 1.00 29.92 -1.15
CA THR A 14 2.36 30.42 -1.43
C THR A 14 3.38 30.00 -0.37
N PHE A 15 2.99 29.82 0.89
CA PHE A 15 3.90 29.33 1.93
C PHE A 15 4.21 27.84 1.80
N PHE A 16 3.26 27.03 1.30
CA PHE A 16 3.51 25.60 1.08
C PHE A 16 4.40 25.33 -0.15
N LEU A 17 4.36 26.20 -1.16
CA LEU A 17 5.16 26.04 -2.38
C LEU A 17 6.62 26.50 -2.20
N THR A 18 6.91 27.44 -1.28
CA THR A 18 8.30 27.85 -0.98
C THR A 18 9.02 26.89 -0.02
N PHE A 19 8.31 26.07 0.74
CA PHE A 19 8.93 25.08 1.64
C PHE A 19 9.34 23.78 0.92
N LEU A 20 8.87 23.55 -0.32
CA LEU A 20 9.25 22.36 -1.12
C LEU A 20 10.64 22.48 -1.79
N LEU A 21 11.31 23.64 -1.70
CA LEU A 21 12.60 23.89 -2.34
C LEU A 21 13.82 23.90 -1.39
N LEU A 22 13.64 23.62 -0.09
CA LEU A 22 14.73 23.69 0.91
C LEU A 22 15.18 22.36 1.53
N PHE A 23 14.64 21.22 1.10
CA PHE A 23 15.12 19.90 1.51
C PHE A 23 15.41 19.02 0.30
N ILE A 24 16.37 19.43 -0.52
CA ILE A 24 17.06 18.55 -1.45
C ILE A 24 18.25 17.95 -0.68
N PRO A 25 18.27 16.65 -0.35
CA PRO A 25 19.51 16.01 0.08
C PRO A 25 20.48 16.00 -1.11
N ASN A 26 21.60 16.70 -0.95
CA ASN A 26 22.77 16.62 -1.84
C ASN A 26 23.31 15.18 -1.81
N HIS A 27 23.00 14.38 -2.83
CA HIS A 27 23.82 13.22 -3.17
C HIS A 27 24.82 13.64 -4.27
N PRO A 28 26.14 13.37 -4.11
CA PRO A 28 27.10 13.67 -5.15
C PRO A 28 26.83 12.82 -6.40
N VAL A 29 26.73 13.49 -7.54
CA VAL A 29 26.53 12.90 -8.87
C VAL A 29 27.87 12.34 -9.35
N LEU A 30 27.98 11.02 -9.55
CA LEU A 30 28.98 10.47 -10.46
C LEU A 30 28.38 10.52 -11.88
N ALA A 31 29.11 11.15 -12.79
CA ALA A 31 28.72 11.32 -14.18
C ALA A 31 28.64 9.98 -14.93
N GLU A 32 27.53 9.72 -15.62
CA GLU A 32 27.46 8.71 -16.68
C GLU A 32 27.67 9.39 -18.03
N THR A 33 28.86 9.17 -18.60
CA THR A 33 29.19 9.49 -19.99
C THR A 33 28.63 8.39 -20.88
N VAL A 34 27.78 8.75 -21.86
CA VAL A 34 27.42 7.85 -22.96
C VAL A 34 28.50 7.94 -24.04
N SER A 35 29.19 6.83 -24.32
CA SER A 35 29.73 6.56 -25.67
C SER A 35 30.06 5.08 -25.89
N SER A 36 29.70 4.60 -27.07
CA SER A 36 29.85 3.26 -27.63
C SER A 36 31.29 2.83 -27.92
N SER A 37 31.62 1.54 -27.76
CA SER A 37 32.51 0.75 -28.65
C SER A 37 32.53 -0.74 -28.27
N ALA A 38 32.68 -1.61 -29.28
CA ALA A 38 32.54 -3.06 -29.21
C ALA A 38 33.87 -3.83 -29.00
N SER A 39 33.72 -5.08 -28.52
CA SER A 39 34.53 -6.30 -28.75
C SER A 39 35.93 -6.47 -28.13
N THR A 40 36.12 -7.47 -27.26
CA THR A 40 36.83 -8.75 -27.52
C THR A 40 36.98 -9.60 -26.24
N ALA A 41 36.93 -10.93 -26.40
CA ALA A 41 37.06 -11.94 -25.34
C ALA A 41 38.52 -12.22 -24.95
N THR A 42 38.82 -12.53 -23.67
CA THR A 42 39.54 -13.77 -23.24
C THR A 42 39.70 -13.93 -21.70
N THR A 43 39.53 -15.20 -21.26
CA THR A 43 40.14 -15.95 -20.12
C THR A 43 39.87 -15.57 -18.64
N SER A 44 39.16 -16.46 -17.93
CA SER A 44 39.14 -16.64 -16.45
C SER A 44 40.38 -17.42 -15.94
N PRO A 45 40.62 -17.78 -14.63
CA PRO A 45 39.92 -17.52 -13.32
C PRO A 45 40.92 -17.24 -12.14
N PRO A 46 40.70 -17.56 -10.82
CA PRO A 46 39.57 -17.37 -9.86
C PRO A 46 39.99 -16.62 -8.55
N GLY A 47 39.07 -16.03 -7.79
CA GLY A 47 39.35 -15.53 -6.43
C GLY A 47 38.13 -14.94 -5.73
N GLY A 48 37.65 -15.63 -4.69
CA GLY A 48 36.36 -15.37 -4.06
C GLY A 48 36.31 -14.14 -3.16
N THR A 49 35.11 -13.57 -3.10
CA THR A 49 34.44 -13.16 -1.88
C THR A 49 32.98 -13.54 -2.07
N ASP A 50 32.44 -14.37 -1.17
CA ASP A 50 31.01 -14.61 -1.04
C ASP A 50 30.29 -13.29 -0.76
N ASP A 51 30.00 -12.52 -1.81
CA ASP A 51 28.88 -11.61 -1.78
C ASP A 51 27.65 -12.48 -2.09
N THR A 52 27.18 -13.17 -1.05
CA THR A 52 25.80 -13.65 -1.07
C THR A 52 24.94 -12.40 -1.06
N ALA A 53 24.70 -11.85 -2.26
CA ALA A 53 23.51 -11.08 -2.53
C ALA A 53 22.36 -11.97 -2.08
N THR A 54 21.92 -11.77 -0.84
CA THR A 54 20.73 -12.39 -0.29
C THR A 54 19.61 -11.81 -1.12
N THR A 55 19.25 -12.50 -2.19
CA THR A 55 18.00 -12.29 -2.89
C THR A 55 16.91 -12.56 -1.86
N ASN A 56 16.47 -11.51 -1.16
CA ASN A 56 15.28 -11.55 -0.34
C ASN A 56 14.11 -11.80 -1.29
N VAL A 57 13.84 -13.09 -1.53
CA VAL A 57 12.73 -13.54 -2.34
C VAL A 57 11.45 -13.30 -1.53
N SER A 58 10.67 -12.32 -1.97
CA SER A 58 9.35 -12.05 -1.42
C SER A 58 8.44 -13.25 -1.63
N SER A 59 7.76 -13.67 -0.57
CA SER A 59 6.79 -14.77 -0.57
C SER A 59 5.38 -14.26 -0.29
N VAL A 60 4.37 -15.01 -0.76
CA VAL A 60 2.97 -14.75 -0.38
C VAL A 60 2.67 -15.49 0.92
N ILE A 61 2.31 -14.75 1.96
CA ILE A 61 1.99 -15.24 3.30
C ILE A 61 0.52 -15.65 3.36
N PRO A 62 0.21 -16.83 3.94
CA PRO A 62 -1.17 -17.21 4.21
C PRO A 62 -1.78 -16.29 5.27
N VAL A 63 -2.95 -15.71 4.95
CA VAL A 63 -3.71 -14.83 5.83
C VAL A 63 -5.16 -15.27 5.83
N THR A 64 -5.78 -15.26 7.01
CA THR A 64 -7.23 -15.45 7.17
C THR A 64 -7.93 -14.11 7.34
N GLY A 65 -9.16 -13.95 6.84
CA GLY A 65 -9.94 -12.74 7.02
C GLY A 65 -9.77 -11.65 5.95
N LEU A 66 -9.16 -11.97 4.81
CA LEU A 66 -8.94 -11.03 3.68
C LEU A 66 -9.61 -11.49 2.37
N THR A 67 -10.57 -12.41 2.44
CA THR A 67 -11.31 -12.90 1.27
C THR A 67 -12.56 -12.08 0.99
N VAL A 68 -13.18 -12.32 -0.17
CA VAL A 68 -14.42 -11.65 -0.62
C VAL A 68 -15.59 -11.75 0.39
N ASN A 69 -15.57 -12.76 1.26
CA ASN A 69 -16.64 -13.04 2.24
C ASN A 69 -16.33 -12.51 3.64
N ASP A 70 -15.08 -12.11 3.92
CA ASP A 70 -14.66 -11.70 5.26
C ASP A 70 -14.91 -10.19 5.50
N GLY A 71 -15.12 -9.43 4.43
CA GLY A 71 -15.32 -7.99 4.48
C GLY A 71 -16.72 -7.61 4.96
N THR A 72 -16.78 -6.73 5.96
CA THR A 72 -18.03 -6.07 6.36
C THR A 72 -18.20 -4.75 5.62
N ILE A 73 -19.39 -4.50 5.09
CA ILE A 73 -19.67 -3.32 4.27
C ILE A 73 -20.49 -2.32 5.08
N THR A 74 -20.07 -1.05 5.08
CA THR A 74 -20.87 0.07 5.60
C THR A 74 -20.98 1.18 4.58
N ASP A 75 -22.06 1.95 4.63
CA ASP A 75 -22.10 3.25 3.95
C ASP A 75 -21.16 4.26 4.62
N LEU A 76 -21.06 5.47 4.06
CA LEU A 76 -20.22 6.56 4.62
C LEU A 76 -20.69 7.06 6.00
N ASN A 77 -21.91 6.72 6.41
CA ASN A 77 -22.45 7.06 7.74
C ASN A 77 -22.18 5.93 8.76
N GLY A 78 -21.49 4.86 8.36
CA GLY A 78 -21.19 3.71 9.21
C GLY A 78 -22.36 2.72 9.33
N LYS A 79 -23.43 2.86 8.56
CA LYS A 79 -24.55 1.91 8.57
C LYS A 79 -24.20 0.68 7.74
N SER A 80 -24.39 -0.51 8.31
CA SER A 80 -24.14 -1.77 7.60
C SER A 80 -25.02 -1.94 6.35
N VAL A 81 -24.41 -2.48 5.31
CA VAL A 81 -25.02 -2.79 4.01
C VAL A 81 -24.71 -4.25 3.68
N LYS A 82 -25.62 -4.96 3.02
CA LYS A 82 -25.39 -6.36 2.65
C LYS A 82 -24.71 -6.45 1.29
N PRO A 83 -23.83 -7.44 1.06
CA PRO A 83 -23.26 -7.69 -0.26
C PRO A 83 -24.31 -7.98 -1.36
N SER A 84 -25.49 -8.48 -0.95
CA SER A 84 -26.63 -8.76 -1.83
C SER A 84 -27.47 -7.53 -2.18
N ASP A 85 -27.24 -6.39 -1.53
CA ASP A 85 -27.96 -5.15 -1.83
C ASP A 85 -27.48 -4.58 -3.17
N ASN A 86 -28.26 -3.66 -3.72
CA ASN A 86 -27.86 -2.95 -4.93
C ASN A 86 -26.82 -1.86 -4.59
N LEU A 87 -25.55 -2.17 -4.81
CA LEU A 87 -24.44 -1.25 -4.52
C LEU A 87 -24.13 -0.42 -5.76
N TYR A 88 -24.61 0.82 -5.76
CA TYR A 88 -24.56 1.72 -6.92
C TYR A 88 -23.17 2.34 -7.14
N PHE A 89 -22.78 2.50 -8.41
CA PHE A 89 -21.46 3.01 -8.78
C PHE A 89 -21.18 4.45 -8.33
N TRP A 90 -22.23 5.25 -8.11
CA TRP A 90 -22.12 6.63 -7.61
C TRP A 90 -22.14 6.73 -6.08
N LEU A 91 -22.28 5.61 -5.38
CA LEU A 91 -22.23 5.55 -3.93
C LEU A 91 -20.92 4.91 -3.46
N ASN A 92 -20.40 5.46 -2.37
CA ASN A 92 -19.19 4.97 -1.73
C ASN A 92 -19.52 4.17 -0.47
N TYR A 93 -18.66 3.20 -0.19
CA TYR A 93 -18.80 2.28 0.93
C TYR A 93 -17.42 2.03 1.56
N HIS A 94 -17.41 1.75 2.86
CA HIS A 94 -16.24 1.18 3.51
C HIS A 94 -16.35 -0.33 3.54
N VAL A 95 -15.26 -1.00 3.17
CA VAL A 95 -15.10 -2.43 3.43
C VAL A 95 -14.07 -2.61 4.52
N ASN A 96 -14.48 -3.24 5.62
CA ASN A 96 -13.67 -3.44 6.81
C ASN A 96 -13.39 -4.92 7.03
N TYR A 97 -12.12 -5.26 7.21
CA TYR A 97 -11.63 -6.60 7.48
C TYR A 97 -11.00 -6.68 8.87
N ASN A 98 -11.16 -7.84 9.50
CA ASN A 98 -10.30 -8.31 10.58
C ASN A 98 -9.54 -9.51 10.05
N TRP A 99 -8.22 -9.49 10.16
CA TRP A 99 -7.38 -10.52 9.58
C TRP A 99 -6.31 -10.99 10.54
N SER A 100 -5.74 -12.16 10.25
CA SER A 100 -4.67 -12.75 11.05
C SER A 100 -3.72 -13.61 10.25
N ILE A 101 -2.49 -13.68 10.73
CA ILE A 101 -1.46 -14.59 10.20
C ILE A 101 -1.29 -15.73 11.20
N PRO A 102 -1.40 -17.00 10.77
CA PRO A 102 -1.17 -18.15 11.65
C PRO A 102 0.16 -18.06 12.39
N ASP A 103 0.18 -18.57 13.62
CA ASP A 103 1.40 -18.62 14.42
C ASP A 103 2.48 -19.51 13.77
N GLY A 104 3.75 -19.22 14.06
CA GLY A 104 4.89 -20.00 13.56
C GLY A 104 5.28 -19.72 12.10
N ILE A 105 4.48 -18.96 11.35
CA ILE A 105 4.88 -18.47 10.02
C ILE A 105 5.93 -17.37 10.18
N GLN A 106 7.12 -17.55 9.61
CA GLN A 106 8.13 -16.50 9.58
C GLN A 106 7.83 -15.52 8.44
N VAL A 107 7.57 -14.26 8.77
CA VAL A 107 7.35 -13.18 7.81
C VAL A 107 8.62 -12.35 7.70
N LYS A 108 9.06 -12.09 6.48
CA LYS A 108 10.22 -11.27 6.15
C LYS A 108 9.76 -9.97 5.48
N SER A 109 10.62 -8.96 5.53
CA SER A 109 10.38 -7.72 4.80
C SER A 109 10.28 -7.98 3.30
N GLY A 110 9.30 -7.34 2.67
CA GLY A 110 8.94 -7.57 1.28
C GLY A 110 7.96 -8.72 1.07
N ASP A 111 7.73 -9.61 2.03
CA ASP A 111 6.67 -10.63 1.92
C ASP A 111 5.30 -9.95 1.77
N THR A 112 4.38 -10.64 1.11
CA THR A 112 3.08 -10.07 0.72
C THR A 112 1.90 -10.88 1.21
N ALA A 113 0.74 -10.24 1.32
CA ALA A 113 -0.56 -10.90 1.46
C ALA A 113 -1.55 -10.27 0.50
N ASN A 114 -2.45 -11.06 -0.08
CA ASN A 114 -3.49 -10.55 -0.98
C ASN A 114 -4.80 -10.36 -0.22
N PHE A 115 -5.54 -9.32 -0.59
CA PHE A 115 -6.92 -9.12 -0.14
C PHE A 115 -7.85 -8.92 -1.34
N LYS A 116 -9.11 -9.30 -1.17
CA LYS A 116 -10.14 -9.19 -2.20
C LYS A 116 -11.37 -8.47 -1.69
N LEU A 117 -11.82 -7.46 -2.41
CA LEU A 117 -13.08 -6.78 -2.15
C LEU A 117 -14.27 -7.70 -2.45
N PRO A 118 -15.43 -7.53 -1.77
CA PRO A 118 -16.66 -8.19 -2.14
C PRO A 118 -17.01 -7.94 -3.61
N ASN A 119 -17.58 -8.92 -4.30
CA ASN A 119 -17.78 -8.90 -5.76
C ASN A 119 -18.54 -7.67 -6.29
N SER A 120 -19.41 -7.06 -5.49
CA SER A 120 -20.22 -5.90 -5.87
C SER A 120 -19.48 -4.56 -5.71
N LEU A 121 -18.21 -4.58 -5.34
CA LEU A 121 -17.41 -3.40 -4.99
C LEU A 121 -16.05 -3.40 -5.71
N VAL A 122 -15.59 -2.20 -6.02
CA VAL A 122 -14.23 -1.91 -6.48
C VAL A 122 -13.66 -0.75 -5.69
N ALA A 123 -12.33 -0.62 -5.65
CA ALA A 123 -11.69 0.52 -5.02
C ALA A 123 -12.13 1.83 -5.68
N TYR A 124 -12.44 2.83 -4.86
CA TYR A 124 -12.87 4.15 -5.34
C TYR A 124 -11.72 4.90 -6.04
N GLU A 125 -10.50 4.74 -5.51
CA GLU A 125 -9.30 5.41 -5.99
C GLU A 125 -8.05 4.54 -5.73
N ASP A 126 -6.92 4.95 -6.30
CA ASP A 126 -5.62 4.42 -5.94
C ASP A 126 -5.36 4.68 -4.45
N SER A 127 -5.19 3.62 -3.68
CA SER A 127 -4.99 3.69 -2.24
C SER A 127 -3.66 3.07 -1.83
N SER A 128 -2.97 3.74 -0.91
CA SER A 128 -1.79 3.22 -0.19
C SER A 128 -1.97 3.51 1.29
N LEU A 129 -2.20 2.48 2.07
CA LEU A 129 -2.61 2.59 3.47
C LEU A 129 -1.59 1.90 4.38
N PRO A 130 -0.99 2.61 5.35
CA PRO A 130 -0.12 2.00 6.33
C PRO A 130 -0.90 1.03 7.23
N ILE A 131 -0.32 -0.14 7.48
CA ILE A 131 -0.81 -1.11 8.46
C ILE A 131 -0.05 -0.90 9.75
N TYR A 132 -0.78 -0.69 10.84
CA TYR A 132 -0.19 -0.47 12.16
C TYR A 132 -0.36 -1.70 13.06
N ASN A 133 0.64 -1.96 13.90
CA ASN A 133 0.48 -2.86 15.05
C ASN A 133 -0.19 -2.14 16.24
N SER A 134 -0.40 -2.86 17.34
CA SER A 134 -1.01 -2.32 18.56
C SER A 134 -0.21 -1.19 19.23
N GLN A 135 1.07 -1.03 18.88
CA GLN A 135 1.95 0.04 19.37
C GLN A 135 1.97 1.26 18.43
N GLY A 136 1.17 1.26 17.35
CA GLY A 136 1.14 2.34 16.37
C GLY A 136 2.35 2.36 15.42
N VAL A 137 3.13 1.28 15.35
CA VAL A 137 4.25 1.14 14.42
C VAL A 137 3.74 0.62 13.08
N VAL A 138 4.21 1.21 11.97
CA VAL A 138 3.91 0.73 10.62
C VAL A 138 4.63 -0.60 10.40
N VAL A 139 3.87 -1.66 10.15
CA VAL A 139 4.38 -3.01 9.93
C VAL A 139 4.13 -3.52 8.50
N GLY A 140 3.46 -2.72 7.68
CA GLY A 140 3.26 -3.01 6.27
C GLY A 140 2.50 -1.89 5.58
N ASN A 141 2.29 -2.05 4.27
CA ASN A 141 1.55 -1.11 3.45
C ASN A 141 0.59 -1.87 2.54
N ALA A 142 -0.71 -1.55 2.63
CA ALA A 142 -1.74 -2.09 1.75
C ALA A 142 -1.91 -1.19 0.54
N THR A 143 -1.93 -1.79 -0.66
CA THR A 143 -2.13 -1.08 -1.93
C THR A 143 -3.26 -1.70 -2.73
N ILE A 144 -4.04 -0.84 -3.38
CA ILE A 144 -5.06 -1.24 -4.35
C ILE A 144 -5.24 -0.11 -5.37
N LYS A 145 -5.47 -0.48 -6.63
CA LYS A 145 -5.68 0.48 -7.72
C LYS A 145 -7.16 0.83 -7.87
N SER A 146 -7.44 2.05 -8.34
CA SER A 146 -8.78 2.46 -8.72
C SER A 146 -9.43 1.40 -9.60
N ASP A 147 -10.70 1.12 -9.36
CA ASP A 147 -11.51 0.14 -10.08
C ASP A 147 -11.02 -1.32 -9.98
N ALA A 148 -10.00 -1.61 -9.18
CA ALA A 148 -9.57 -2.97 -8.88
C ALA A 148 -10.40 -3.59 -7.76
N SER A 149 -10.56 -4.92 -7.82
CA SER A 149 -11.19 -5.74 -6.77
C SER A 149 -10.19 -6.51 -5.91
N ASN A 150 -8.89 -6.43 -6.24
CA ASN A 150 -7.82 -7.14 -5.52
C ASN A 150 -6.71 -6.14 -5.19
N GLY A 151 -6.15 -6.28 -4.00
CA GLY A 151 -4.98 -5.51 -3.56
C GLY A 151 -3.97 -6.37 -2.83
N THR A 152 -2.86 -5.75 -2.47
CA THR A 152 -1.71 -6.42 -1.86
C THR A 152 -1.22 -5.64 -0.65
N ILE A 153 -1.00 -6.34 0.45
CA ILE A 153 -0.27 -5.88 1.62
C ILE A 153 1.17 -6.31 1.45
N THR A 154 2.12 -5.39 1.59
CA THR A 154 3.55 -5.70 1.67
C THR A 154 4.04 -5.45 3.09
N PHE A 155 4.57 -6.48 3.74
CA PHE A 155 5.10 -6.40 5.10
C PHE A 155 6.52 -5.83 5.11
N ASN A 156 6.90 -5.18 6.21
CA ASN A 156 8.25 -4.66 6.42
C ASN A 156 8.96 -5.38 7.59
N ASP A 157 10.19 -4.97 7.87
CA ASP A 157 11.01 -5.60 8.93
C ASP A 157 10.39 -5.51 10.32
N ALA A 158 9.59 -4.48 10.61
CA ALA A 158 8.94 -4.34 11.92
C ALA A 158 7.94 -5.47 12.19
N PHE A 159 7.35 -6.06 11.14
CA PHE A 159 6.45 -7.20 11.26
C PHE A 159 7.19 -8.50 11.63
N SER A 160 8.45 -8.65 11.20
CA SER A 160 9.24 -9.89 11.34
C SER A 160 9.55 -10.28 12.79
N THR A 161 9.40 -9.35 13.73
CA THR A 161 9.78 -9.53 15.14
C THR A 161 8.79 -10.37 15.95
N ALA A 162 7.55 -10.52 15.48
CA ALA A 162 6.50 -11.28 16.16
C ALA A 162 6.17 -12.57 15.39
N ASN A 163 6.18 -13.72 16.07
CA ASN A 163 5.83 -15.04 15.51
C ASN A 163 4.49 -15.60 15.97
N THR A 164 3.78 -14.88 16.85
CA THR A 164 2.50 -15.30 17.43
C THR A 164 1.52 -14.12 17.53
N SER A 165 0.22 -14.40 17.55
CA SER A 165 -0.84 -13.42 17.83
C SER A 165 -0.86 -12.21 16.88
N ARG A 166 -0.62 -12.47 15.60
CA ARG A 166 -0.58 -11.42 14.56
C ARG A 166 -1.97 -11.19 14.01
N LEU A 167 -2.59 -10.12 14.49
CA LEU A 167 -3.92 -9.68 14.10
C LEU A 167 -3.83 -8.27 13.49
N GLY A 168 -4.77 -7.94 12.62
CA GLY A 168 -4.88 -6.59 12.07
C GLY A 168 -6.27 -6.28 11.55
N THR A 169 -6.45 -5.01 11.20
CA THR A 169 -7.64 -4.53 10.50
C THR A 169 -7.23 -3.88 9.19
N LEU A 170 -8.16 -3.83 8.23
CA LEU A 170 -8.00 -3.12 6.97
C LEU A 170 -9.33 -2.47 6.62
N SER A 171 -9.32 -1.17 6.35
CA SER A 171 -10.50 -0.43 5.86
C SER A 171 -10.19 0.17 4.51
N ILE A 172 -11.00 -0.15 3.49
CA ILE A 172 -10.84 0.34 2.12
C ILE A 172 -12.07 1.17 1.75
N LEU A 173 -11.83 2.35 1.17
CA LEU A 173 -12.89 3.12 0.51
C LEU A 173 -13.17 2.54 -0.88
N THR A 174 -14.42 2.21 -1.11
CA THR A 174 -14.90 1.52 -2.31
C THR A 174 -16.08 2.25 -2.91
N LYS A 175 -16.42 1.90 -4.14
CA LYS A 175 -17.69 2.25 -4.78
C LYS A 175 -18.40 1.00 -5.27
N GLY A 176 -19.71 1.13 -5.44
CA GLY A 176 -20.53 0.09 -6.06
C GLY A 176 -20.14 -0.20 -7.51
N THR A 177 -20.67 -1.28 -8.05
CA THR A 177 -20.51 -1.67 -9.46
C THR A 177 -21.85 -1.70 -10.22
N SER A 178 -22.96 -1.54 -9.51
CA SER A 178 -24.29 -1.54 -10.12
C SER A 178 -24.67 -0.19 -10.72
N TRP A 179 -25.37 -0.23 -11.85
CA TRP A 179 -25.86 0.94 -12.59
C TRP A 179 -27.37 1.17 -12.45
N THR A 180 -28.12 0.18 -11.97
CA THR A 180 -29.59 0.13 -12.01
C THR A 180 -30.15 -0.51 -10.78
#